data_AF-A0A554LX32-F1
#
_entry.id   AF-A0A554LX32-F1
#
_cell.length_a   1.000
_cell.length_b   1.000
_cell.length_c   1.000
_cell.angle_alpha   90.00
_cell.angle_beta   90.00
_cell.angle_gamma   90.00
#
_symmetry.space_group_name_H-M   'P 1'
#
loop_
_entity.id
_entity.type
_entity.pdbx_description
1 polymer ?
#
loop_
_entity_poly.entity_id
_entity_poly.type
_entity_poly.pdbx_seq_one_letter_code
_entity_poly.pdbx_strand_id
1 'polypeptide(L)'
;METAALILAKIDTLDTEGWITAKERAAIKNGIEFTIPEWNAEVGTMYQRGLFEALDAGDVDPLAVALPVGDLLLCGAFPTEFILASDALLIEECQGLCELLLQVKRLDAIPEDVQQQHLEYFRFWDAGQASFASGQQKLTFARILQAFPGKATKLKEAFRFFDESVLRAGERANTRSQWSFRQYLTGVGFPVPI
;
A
#
# COMPACT_ATOMS: atom_id res chain seq x y z
N MET A 1 -5.52 14.25 2.51
CA MET A 1 -6.86 14.71 2.05
C MET A 1 -6.78 15.72 0.92
N GLU A 2 -5.89 16.73 0.96
CA GLU A 2 -5.77 17.73 -0.13
C GLU A 2 -5.33 17.13 -1.48
N THR A 3 -4.47 16.11 -1.49
CA THR A 3 -3.94 15.49 -2.71
C THR A 3 -5.02 14.75 -3.53
N ALA A 4 -5.90 14.00 -2.87
CA ALA A 4 -6.96 13.25 -3.54
C ALA A 4 -8.00 14.19 -4.19
N ALA A 5 -8.40 15.25 -3.48
CA ALA A 5 -9.31 16.26 -4.03
C ALA A 5 -8.70 16.99 -5.24
N LEU A 6 -7.40 17.28 -5.20
CA LEU A 6 -6.67 17.91 -6.30
C LEU A 6 -6.53 16.97 -7.52
N ILE A 7 -6.31 15.67 -7.30
CA ILE A 7 -6.25 14.66 -8.36
C ILE A 7 -7.63 14.43 -8.98
N LEU A 8 -8.69 14.33 -8.17
CA LEU A 8 -10.08 14.20 -8.64
C LEU A 8 -10.49 15.41 -9.50
N ALA A 9 -10.11 16.63 -9.09
CA ALA A 9 -10.33 17.84 -9.89
C ALA A 9 -9.54 17.85 -11.21
N LYS A 10 -8.32 17.29 -11.22
CA LYS A 10 -7.49 17.21 -12.42
C LYS A 10 -7.94 16.12 -13.41
N ILE A 11 -8.60 15.05 -12.96
CA ILE A 11 -9.12 13.99 -13.84
C ILE A 11 -10.16 14.51 -14.82
N ASP A 12 -10.99 15.46 -14.37
CA ASP A 12 -11.98 16.13 -15.22
C ASP A 12 -11.30 17.05 -16.27
N THR A 13 -10.01 17.36 -16.10
CA THR A 13 -9.18 18.20 -16.99
C THR A 13 -8.16 17.43 -17.84
N LEU A 14 -8.04 16.11 -17.68
CA LEU A 14 -7.20 15.28 -18.55
C LEU A 14 -7.80 15.26 -19.97
N ASP A 15 -7.25 16.02 -20.91
CA ASP A 15 -7.72 16.12 -22.30
C ASP A 15 -7.85 14.71 -22.93
N THR A 16 -9.01 14.13 -23.28
CA THR A 16 -10.09 14.45 -24.25
C THR A 16 -9.73 14.39 -25.74
N GLU A 17 -8.52 13.96 -26.09
CA GLU A 17 -8.16 13.54 -27.46
C GLU A 17 -8.62 12.10 -27.80
N GLY A 18 -9.63 11.56 -27.10
CA GLY A 18 -10.18 10.22 -27.35
C GLY A 18 -9.40 9.04 -26.76
N TRP A 19 -8.29 9.29 -26.06
CA TRP A 19 -7.46 8.25 -25.43
C TRP A 19 -8.06 7.65 -24.15
N ILE A 20 -8.90 8.43 -23.45
CA ILE A 20 -9.56 8.00 -22.21
C ILE A 20 -11.05 8.27 -22.37
N THR A 21 -11.82 7.19 -22.49
CA THR A 21 -13.29 7.22 -22.61
C THR A 21 -13.93 7.75 -21.33
N ALA A 22 -15.19 8.21 -21.42
CA ALA A 22 -15.96 8.61 -20.25
C ALA A 22 -16.11 7.47 -19.22
N LYS A 23 -16.19 6.22 -19.70
CA LYS A 23 -16.26 5.03 -18.83
C LYS A 23 -14.95 4.83 -18.07
N GLU A 24 -13.80 4.94 -18.73
CA GLU A 24 -12.49 4.81 -18.08
C GLU A 24 -12.24 5.95 -17.09
N ARG A 25 -12.67 7.17 -17.43
CA ARG A 25 -12.56 8.33 -16.54
C ARG A 25 -13.40 8.16 -15.27
N ALA A 26 -14.63 7.67 -15.42
CA ALA A 26 -15.49 7.31 -14.28
C ALA A 26 -14.88 6.16 -13.46
N ALA A 27 -14.28 5.16 -14.11
CA ALA A 27 -13.59 4.07 -13.41
C ALA A 27 -12.36 4.55 -12.62
N ILE A 28 -11.57 5.48 -13.18
CA ILE A 28 -10.42 6.10 -12.50
C ILE A 28 -10.90 6.96 -11.33
N LYS A 29 -11.94 7.78 -11.53
CA LYS A 29 -12.50 8.65 -10.48
C LYS A 29 -13.07 7.84 -9.32
N ASN A 30 -13.88 6.82 -9.62
CA ASN A 30 -14.38 5.87 -8.64
C ASN A 30 -13.23 5.14 -7.96
N GLY A 31 -12.21 4.74 -8.74
CA GLY A 31 -11.01 4.12 -8.22
C GLY A 31 -10.33 4.97 -7.15
N ILE A 32 -10.19 6.28 -7.38
CA ILE A 32 -9.55 7.21 -6.45
C ILE A 32 -10.43 7.52 -5.24
N GLU A 33 -11.74 7.70 -5.42
CA GLU A 33 -12.68 7.89 -4.30
C GLU A 33 -12.74 6.65 -3.39
N PHE A 34 -12.60 5.45 -3.96
CA PHE A 34 -12.52 4.20 -3.22
C PHE A 34 -11.16 3.97 -2.56
N THR A 35 -10.06 4.54 -3.07
CA THR A 35 -8.73 4.32 -2.51
C THR A 35 -8.34 5.25 -1.38
N ILE A 36 -9.02 6.40 -1.16
CA ILE A 36 -8.61 7.33 -0.09
C ILE A 36 -8.63 6.59 1.25
N PRO A 37 -7.46 6.21 1.79
CA PRO A 37 -7.41 5.31 2.92
C PRO A 37 -7.31 6.13 4.20
N GLU A 38 -8.14 5.81 5.18
CA GLU A 38 -8.07 6.32 6.54
C GLU A 38 -7.44 5.23 7.41
N TRP A 39 -6.45 5.55 8.26
CA TRP A 39 -5.88 4.53 9.15
C TRP A 39 -6.90 4.14 10.23
N ASN A 40 -7.25 2.85 10.31
CA ASN A 40 -8.10 2.32 11.36
C ASN A 40 -7.25 1.58 12.40
N ALA A 41 -7.07 2.23 13.56
CA ALA A 41 -6.24 1.73 14.65
C ALA A 41 -6.79 0.46 15.32
N GLU A 42 -8.11 0.23 15.30
CA GLU A 42 -8.73 -0.93 15.94
C GLU A 42 -8.38 -2.24 15.23
N VAL A 43 -8.36 -2.21 13.89
CA VAL A 43 -8.03 -3.38 13.06
C VAL A 43 -6.61 -3.35 12.50
N GLY A 44 -5.86 -2.27 12.75
CA GLY A 44 -4.45 -2.13 12.37
C GLY A 44 -4.22 -2.14 10.86
N THR A 45 -5.12 -1.52 10.08
CA THR A 45 -5.02 -1.45 8.62
C THR A 45 -5.68 -0.21 8.06
N MET A 46 -5.54 0.01 6.76
CA MET A 46 -6.22 1.09 6.04
C MET A 46 -7.70 0.75 5.83
N TYR A 47 -8.57 1.69 6.21
CA TYR A 47 -10.00 1.68 6.01
C TYR A 47 -10.36 2.55 4.81
N GLN A 48 -11.09 1.97 3.86
CA GLN A 48 -11.48 2.63 2.61
C GLN A 48 -12.96 2.99 2.65
N ARG A 49 -13.30 4.14 3.25
CA ARG A 49 -14.69 4.57 3.48
C ARG A 49 -15.52 4.55 2.20
N GLY A 50 -15.01 5.18 1.13
CA GLY A 50 -15.71 5.27 -0.15
C GLY A 50 -16.00 3.90 -0.77
N LEU A 51 -15.06 2.96 -0.65
CA LEU A 51 -15.29 1.57 -1.09
C LEU A 51 -16.45 0.94 -0.33
N PHE A 52 -16.49 1.10 1.00
CA PHE A 52 -17.48 0.43 1.83
C PHE A 52 -18.87 1.02 1.64
N GLU A 53 -18.98 2.34 1.53
CA GLU A 53 -20.24 3.02 1.20
C GLU A 53 -20.78 2.55 -0.15
N ALA A 54 -19.91 2.38 -1.15
CA ALA A 54 -20.33 1.90 -2.46
C ALA A 54 -20.76 0.42 -2.43
N LEU A 55 -20.01 -0.44 -1.71
CA LEU A 55 -20.39 -1.84 -1.50
C LEU A 55 -21.75 -1.96 -0.81
N ASP A 56 -22.02 -1.13 0.21
CA ASP A 56 -23.30 -1.12 0.93
C ASP A 56 -24.46 -0.61 0.05
N ALA A 57 -24.20 0.32 -0.88
CA ALA A 57 -25.18 0.82 -1.84
C ALA A 57 -25.51 -0.19 -2.97
N GLY A 58 -24.66 -1.19 -3.20
CA GLY A 58 -24.84 -2.19 -4.27
C GLY A 58 -24.47 -1.70 -5.67
N ASP A 59 -23.88 -0.51 -5.79
CA ASP A 59 -23.59 0.19 -7.05
C ASP A 59 -22.18 -0.09 -7.62
N VAL A 60 -21.57 -1.25 -7.30
CA VAL A 60 -20.16 -1.51 -7.61
C VAL A 60 -19.94 -2.66 -8.59
N ASP A 61 -19.25 -2.36 -9.69
CA ASP A 61 -18.68 -3.37 -10.57
C ASP A 61 -17.54 -4.10 -9.84
N PRO A 62 -17.55 -5.44 -9.74
CA PRO A 62 -16.45 -6.24 -9.19
C PRO A 62 -15.05 -5.90 -9.73
N LEU A 63 -14.94 -5.43 -10.98
CA LEU A 63 -13.67 -4.97 -11.56
C LEU A 63 -13.26 -3.57 -11.04
N ALA A 64 -14.22 -2.72 -10.67
CA ALA A 64 -13.98 -1.43 -10.03
C ALA A 64 -13.58 -1.58 -8.55
N VAL A 65 -13.85 -2.73 -7.93
CA VAL A 65 -13.32 -3.10 -6.59
C VAL A 65 -11.88 -3.58 -6.67
N ALA A 66 -11.42 -4.15 -7.78
CA ALA A 66 -10.11 -4.80 -7.84
C ALA A 66 -8.91 -3.83 -7.91
N LEU A 67 -9.12 -2.64 -8.48
CA LEU A 67 -8.07 -1.61 -8.68
C LEU A 67 -7.79 -0.73 -7.45
N PRO A 68 -8.78 -0.36 -6.61
CA PRO A 68 -8.55 0.34 -5.33
C PRO A 68 -7.87 -0.51 -4.25
N VAL A 69 -7.79 -1.80 -4.55
CA VAL A 69 -7.50 -2.89 -3.65
C VAL A 69 -6.12 -3.45 -4.04
N GLY A 70 -5.24 -2.59 -4.61
CA GLY A 70 -3.87 -2.95 -4.97
C GLY A 70 -3.14 -3.59 -3.79
N ASP A 71 -3.28 -3.02 -2.60
CA ASP A 71 -2.75 -3.60 -1.37
C ASP A 71 -3.36 -4.97 -1.04
N LEU A 72 -4.67 -5.15 -1.17
CA LEU A 72 -5.31 -6.44 -0.95
C LEU A 72 -4.92 -7.47 -2.02
N LEU A 73 -4.79 -7.05 -3.28
CA LEU A 73 -4.39 -7.89 -4.40
C LEU A 73 -2.98 -8.41 -4.16
N LEU A 74 -2.07 -7.52 -3.76
CA LEU A 74 -0.72 -7.89 -3.38
C LEU A 74 -0.74 -8.81 -2.16
N CYS A 75 -1.39 -8.43 -1.06
CA CYS A 75 -1.43 -9.24 0.17
C CYS A 75 -2.13 -10.59 0.00
N GLY A 76 -3.19 -10.66 -0.81
CA GLY A 76 -4.05 -11.84 -0.91
C GLY A 76 -3.73 -12.76 -2.07
N ALA A 77 -3.11 -12.25 -3.15
CA ALA A 77 -2.82 -13.01 -4.36
C ALA A 77 -1.32 -13.13 -4.69
N PHE A 78 -0.49 -12.17 -4.27
CA PHE A 78 0.91 -12.04 -4.72
C PHE A 78 1.88 -11.72 -3.56
N PRO A 79 2.15 -12.70 -2.68
CA PRO A 79 2.90 -12.49 -1.44
C PRO A 79 4.35 -12.02 -1.64
N THR A 80 4.98 -12.34 -2.78
CA THR A 80 6.33 -11.84 -3.09
C THR A 80 6.29 -10.36 -3.47
N GLU A 81 5.38 -10.00 -4.36
CA GLU A 81 5.18 -8.66 -4.87
C GLU A 81 4.70 -7.71 -3.78
N PHE A 82 3.92 -8.20 -2.82
CA PHE A 82 3.56 -7.43 -1.62
C PHE A 82 4.78 -6.92 -0.85
N ILE A 83 5.76 -7.79 -0.61
CA ILE A 83 6.99 -7.43 0.10
C ILE A 83 7.78 -6.39 -0.69
N LEU A 84 7.93 -6.58 -2.01
CA LEU A 84 8.66 -5.64 -2.86
C LEU A 84 7.95 -4.29 -2.99
N ALA A 85 6.63 -4.28 -3.11
CA ALA A 85 5.84 -3.05 -3.17
C ALA A 85 5.90 -2.29 -1.85
N SER A 86 5.91 -2.99 -0.71
CA SER A 86 6.09 -2.38 0.61
C SER A 86 7.45 -1.68 0.76
N ASP A 87 8.51 -2.23 0.16
CA ASP A 87 9.84 -1.61 0.12
C ASP A 87 9.85 -0.36 -0.78
N ALA A 88 9.23 -0.44 -1.96
CA ALA A 88 9.11 0.69 -2.87
C ALA A 88 8.32 1.86 -2.26
N LEU A 89 7.21 1.55 -1.58
CA LEU A 89 6.40 2.56 -0.89
C LEU A 89 7.15 3.18 0.29
N LEU A 90 7.95 2.40 1.03
CA LEU A 90 8.81 2.96 2.09
C LEU A 90 9.80 3.99 1.53
N ILE A 91 10.40 3.72 0.37
CA ILE A 91 11.31 4.65 -0.30
C ILE A 91 10.56 5.94 -0.69
N GLU A 92 9.36 5.81 -1.24
CA GLU A 92 8.50 6.94 -1.63
C GLU A 92 8.13 7.82 -0.43
N GLU A 93 7.65 7.22 0.66
CA GLU A 93 7.31 7.92 1.91
C GLU A 93 8.55 8.57 2.57
N CYS A 94 9.74 8.04 2.29
CA CYS A 94 11.02 8.56 2.78
C CYS A 94 11.73 9.46 1.75
N GLN A 95 10.99 10.20 0.91
CA GLN A 95 11.58 11.09 -0.10
C GLN A 95 12.63 12.04 0.46
N GLY A 96 12.39 12.66 1.63
CA GLY A 96 13.35 13.57 2.25
C GLY A 96 14.68 12.90 2.61
N LEU A 97 14.66 11.62 2.99
CA LEU A 97 15.88 10.85 3.21
C LEU A 97 16.58 10.54 1.88
N CYS A 98 15.83 10.21 0.82
CA CYS A 98 16.41 10.00 -0.50
C CYS A 98 17.16 11.25 -0.99
N GLU A 99 16.56 12.43 -0.82
CA GLU A 99 17.18 13.71 -1.16
C GLU A 99 18.46 13.96 -0.34
N LEU A 100 18.42 13.68 0.96
CA LEU A 100 19.60 13.78 1.83
C LEU A 100 20.72 12.83 1.38
N LEU A 101 20.39 11.57 1.08
CA LEU A 101 21.36 10.55 0.66
C LEU A 101 22.05 10.92 -0.66
N LEU A 102 21.34 11.57 -1.58
CA LEU A 102 21.89 12.06 -2.85
C LEU A 102 22.84 13.26 -2.67
N GLN A 103 22.71 14.01 -1.58
CA GLN A 103 23.53 15.20 -1.30
C GLN A 103 24.81 14.88 -0.53
N VAL A 104 24.81 13.82 0.29
CA VAL A 104 25.97 13.43 1.09
C VAL A 104 26.95 12.57 0.28
N LYS A 105 28.25 12.83 0.44
CA LYS A 105 29.30 12.04 -0.23
C LYS A 105 29.57 10.69 0.44
N ARG A 106 29.22 10.57 1.72
CA ARG A 106 29.43 9.38 2.55
C ARG A 106 28.32 9.30 3.59
N LEU A 107 27.92 8.08 3.93
CA LEU A 107 26.87 7.82 4.93
C LEU A 107 27.22 8.35 6.33
N ASP A 108 28.50 8.36 6.70
CA ASP A 108 28.96 8.86 8.00
C ASP A 108 28.81 10.38 8.19
N ALA A 109 28.50 11.10 7.11
CA ALA A 109 28.18 12.53 7.18
C ALA A 109 26.76 12.80 7.70
N ILE A 110 25.88 11.79 7.72
CA ILE A 110 24.54 11.91 8.34
C ILE A 110 24.71 11.74 9.86
N PRO A 111 24.21 12.67 10.68
CA PRO A 111 24.27 12.56 12.14
C PRO A 111 23.69 11.23 12.66
N GLU A 112 24.31 10.64 13.68
CA GLU A 112 23.93 9.32 14.21
C GLU A 112 22.48 9.29 14.76
N ASP A 113 22.04 10.37 15.39
CA ASP A 113 20.67 10.53 15.86
C ASP A 113 19.65 10.54 14.71
N VAL A 114 19.98 11.18 13.59
CA VAL A 114 19.14 11.17 12.38
C VAL A 114 19.10 9.77 11.76
N GLN A 115 20.23 9.07 11.70
CA GLN A 115 20.27 7.68 11.24
C GLN A 115 19.39 6.77 12.12
N GLN A 116 19.48 6.96 13.44
CA GLN A 116 18.73 6.17 14.40
C GLN A 116 17.22 6.43 14.32
N GLN A 117 16.79 7.67 14.15
CA GLN A 117 15.37 8.01 13.94
C GLN A 117 14.78 7.33 12.70
N HIS A 118 15.50 7.36 11.56
CA HIS A 118 15.04 6.66 10.37
C HIS A 118 15.04 5.14 10.56
N LEU A 119 16.04 4.59 11.25
CA LEU A 119 16.09 3.16 11.54
C LEU A 119 14.92 2.70 12.41
N GLU A 120 14.51 3.50 13.39
CA GLU A 120 13.31 3.26 14.19
C GLU A 120 12.05 3.29 13.33
N TYR A 121 11.92 4.28 12.44
CA TYR A 121 10.81 4.35 11.50
C TYR A 121 10.75 3.13 10.55
N PHE A 122 11.88 2.68 10.00
CA PHE A 122 11.92 1.51 9.11
C PHE A 122 11.49 0.22 9.82
N ARG A 123 11.92 0.05 11.06
CA ARG A 123 11.53 -1.11 11.88
C ARG A 123 10.05 -1.06 12.21
N PHE A 124 9.53 0.12 12.54
CA PHE A 124 8.10 0.32 12.74
C PHE A 124 7.32 -0.01 11.47
N TRP A 125 7.78 0.46 10.30
CA TRP A 125 7.20 0.16 9.00
C TRP A 125 7.10 -1.34 8.76
N ASP A 126 8.22 -2.07 8.89
CA ASP A 126 8.28 -3.52 8.68
C ASP A 126 7.37 -4.29 9.65
N ALA A 127 7.37 -3.91 10.93
CA ALA A 127 6.53 -4.54 11.94
C ALA A 127 5.02 -4.38 11.65
N GLY A 128 4.62 -3.30 10.97
CA GLY A 128 3.24 -3.03 10.60
C GLY A 128 2.69 -3.93 9.49
N GLN A 129 3.53 -4.55 8.66
CA GLN A 129 3.09 -5.15 7.38
C GLN A 129 2.33 -6.47 7.57
N ALA A 130 2.71 -7.27 8.57
CA ALA A 130 1.97 -8.48 8.92
C ALA A 130 0.55 -8.15 9.42
N SER A 131 0.44 -7.14 10.29
CA SER A 131 -0.85 -6.64 10.78
C SER A 131 -1.69 -6.05 9.64
N PHE A 132 -1.06 -5.30 8.74
CA PHE A 132 -1.70 -4.74 7.56
C PHE A 132 -2.35 -5.82 6.68
N ALA A 133 -1.60 -6.85 6.29
CA ALA A 133 -2.12 -7.95 5.47
C ALA A 133 -3.26 -8.72 6.17
N SER A 134 -3.12 -8.98 7.48
CA SER A 134 -4.18 -9.61 8.27
C SER A 134 -5.44 -8.74 8.37
N GLY A 135 -5.27 -7.44 8.57
CA GLY A 135 -6.37 -6.48 8.62
C GLY A 135 -7.12 -6.39 7.29
N GLN A 136 -6.40 -6.37 6.17
CA GLN A 136 -6.98 -6.36 4.83
C GLN A 136 -7.87 -7.60 4.57
N GLN A 137 -7.46 -8.78 5.05
CA GLN A 137 -8.29 -9.99 4.99
C GLN A 137 -9.55 -9.88 5.86
N LYS A 138 -9.39 -9.46 7.12
CA LYS A 138 -10.49 -9.43 8.11
C LYS A 138 -11.53 -8.35 7.82
N LEU A 139 -11.11 -7.23 7.24
CA LEU A 139 -11.96 -6.08 7.00
C LEU A 139 -12.37 -6.02 5.52
N THR A 140 -11.46 -5.64 4.64
CA THR A 140 -11.75 -5.34 3.23
C THR A 140 -12.24 -6.57 2.48
N PHE A 141 -11.51 -7.69 2.55
CA PHE A 141 -11.90 -8.91 1.86
C PHE A 141 -13.22 -9.50 2.39
N ALA A 142 -13.42 -9.47 3.71
CA ALA A 142 -14.66 -9.92 4.32
C ALA A 142 -15.87 -9.13 3.81
N ARG A 143 -15.75 -7.80 3.69
CA ARG A 143 -16.81 -6.94 3.14
C ARG A 143 -17.07 -7.22 1.65
N ILE A 144 -16.02 -7.46 0.86
CA ILE A 144 -16.15 -7.87 -0.54
C ILE A 144 -16.90 -9.20 -0.67
N LEU A 145 -16.58 -10.20 0.17
CA LEU A 145 -17.28 -11.49 0.16
C LEU A 145 -18.77 -11.36 0.52
N GLN A 146 -19.11 -10.45 1.43
CA GLN A 146 -20.50 -10.15 1.79
C GLN A 146 -21.27 -9.49 0.65
N ALA A 147 -20.64 -8.56 -0.07
CA ALA A 147 -21.25 -7.87 -1.21
C ALA A 147 -21.44 -8.79 -2.43
N PHE A 148 -20.57 -9.80 -2.61
CA PHE A 148 -20.61 -10.70 -3.76
C PHE A 148 -20.70 -12.19 -3.38
N PRO A 149 -21.78 -12.63 -2.69
CA PRO A 149 -21.89 -13.99 -2.17
C PRO A 149 -21.86 -15.06 -3.28
N GLY A 150 -22.44 -14.76 -4.46
CA GLY A 150 -22.41 -15.65 -5.62
C GLY A 150 -21.03 -15.86 -6.25
N LYS A 151 -20.02 -15.05 -5.86
CA LYS A 151 -18.63 -15.15 -6.32
C LYS A 151 -17.66 -15.57 -5.21
N ALA A 152 -18.15 -15.81 -3.99
CA ALA A 152 -17.34 -16.01 -2.80
C ALA A 152 -16.29 -17.12 -2.96
N THR A 153 -16.65 -18.27 -3.55
CA THR A 153 -15.71 -19.38 -3.77
C THR A 153 -14.53 -18.98 -4.66
N LYS A 154 -14.81 -18.35 -5.82
CA LYS A 154 -13.77 -17.90 -6.76
C LYS A 154 -12.89 -16.80 -6.17
N LEU A 155 -13.49 -15.87 -5.41
CA LEU A 155 -12.77 -14.81 -4.72
C LEU A 155 -11.83 -15.39 -3.65
N LYS A 156 -12.30 -16.33 -2.83
CA LYS A 156 -11.45 -17.01 -1.83
C LYS A 156 -10.28 -17.76 -2.47
N GLU A 157 -10.49 -18.38 -3.62
CA GLU A 157 -9.43 -19.04 -4.37
C GLU A 157 -8.39 -18.05 -4.92
N ALA A 158 -8.85 -16.91 -5.47
CA ALA A 158 -7.98 -15.87 -6.01
C ALA A 158 -7.17 -15.16 -4.91
N PHE A 159 -7.74 -14.96 -3.72
CA PHE A 159 -7.12 -14.25 -2.61
C PHE A 159 -6.71 -15.19 -1.45
N ARG A 160 -6.16 -16.37 -1.78
CA ARG A 160 -5.86 -17.43 -0.81
C ARG A 160 -4.56 -17.26 -0.01
N PHE A 161 -3.75 -16.25 -0.33
CA PHE A 161 -2.36 -16.15 0.15
C PHE A 161 -2.15 -15.15 1.30
N PHE A 162 -3.21 -14.67 1.95
CA PHE A 162 -3.07 -13.75 3.09
C PHE A 162 -2.18 -14.29 4.21
N ASP A 163 -2.36 -15.55 4.62
CA ASP A 163 -1.56 -16.15 5.70
C ASP A 163 -0.08 -16.25 5.32
N GLU A 164 0.21 -16.50 4.04
CA GLU A 164 1.58 -16.51 3.52
C GLU A 164 2.19 -15.11 3.54
N SER A 165 1.45 -14.09 3.11
CA SER A 165 1.89 -12.68 3.18
C SER A 165 2.16 -12.24 4.62
N VAL A 166 1.30 -12.63 5.57
CA VAL A 166 1.49 -12.36 7.01
C VAL A 166 2.77 -13.02 7.53
N LEU A 167 2.99 -14.30 7.20
CA LEU A 167 4.18 -15.03 7.61
C LEU A 167 5.45 -14.38 7.05
N ARG A 168 5.50 -14.13 5.74
CA ARG A 168 6.66 -13.52 5.08
C ARG A 168 6.96 -12.12 5.59
N ALA A 169 5.93 -11.31 5.84
CA ALA A 169 6.11 -9.98 6.42
C ALA A 169 6.69 -10.07 7.85
N GLY A 170 6.23 -11.04 8.65
CA GLY A 170 6.78 -11.30 9.99
C GLY A 170 8.24 -11.78 9.95
N GLU A 171 8.58 -12.72 9.07
CA GLU A 171 9.96 -13.19 8.87
C GLU A 171 10.89 -12.05 8.41
N ARG A 172 10.43 -11.20 7.48
CA ARG A 172 11.15 -10.01 7.04
C ARG A 172 11.39 -9.05 8.20
N ALA A 173 10.35 -8.68 8.95
CA ALA A 173 10.48 -7.77 10.09
C ALA A 173 11.47 -8.30 11.14
N ASN A 174 11.40 -9.60 11.46
CA ASN A 174 12.34 -10.25 12.37
C ASN A 174 13.78 -10.19 11.84
N THR A 175 13.99 -10.52 10.57
CA THR A 175 15.30 -10.49 9.93
C THR A 175 15.90 -9.07 9.93
N ARG A 176 15.10 -8.07 9.57
CA ARG A 176 15.54 -6.69 9.43
C ARG A 176 15.64 -5.94 10.75
N SER A 177 15.01 -6.42 11.82
CA SER A 177 15.10 -5.80 13.16
C SER A 177 16.53 -5.62 13.67
N GLN A 178 17.46 -6.46 13.21
CA GLN A 178 18.87 -6.44 13.60
C GLN A 178 19.78 -5.71 12.60
N TRP A 179 19.23 -5.24 11.48
CA TRP A 179 20.01 -4.53 10.48
C TRP A 179 20.47 -3.17 11.02
N SER A 180 21.71 -2.83 10.67
CA SER A 180 22.24 -1.46 10.77
C SER A 180 21.57 -0.55 9.74
N PHE A 181 21.68 0.77 9.92
CA PHE A 181 21.15 1.76 8.99
C PHE A 181 21.62 1.51 7.54
N ARG A 182 22.93 1.29 7.33
CA ARG A 182 23.48 0.97 6.00
C ARG A 182 22.87 -0.31 5.41
N GLN A 183 22.76 -1.39 6.20
CA GLN A 183 22.17 -2.65 5.72
C GLN A 183 20.71 -2.46 5.32
N TYR A 184 19.95 -1.65 6.07
CA TYR A 184 18.58 -1.29 5.70
C TYR A 184 18.52 -0.57 4.36
N LEU A 185 19.29 0.51 4.21
CA LEU A 185 19.26 1.29 2.98
C LEU A 185 19.62 0.45 1.76
N THR A 186 20.69 -0.35 1.85
CA THR A 186 21.12 -1.23 0.75
C THR A 186 20.14 -2.37 0.50
N GLY A 187 19.62 -3.00 1.55
CA GLY A 187 18.71 -4.14 1.44
C GLY A 187 17.31 -3.79 0.92
N VAL A 188 16.86 -2.55 1.16
CA VAL A 188 15.58 -2.03 0.67
C VAL A 188 15.74 -1.38 -0.73
N GLY A 189 16.92 -0.87 -1.06
CA GLY A 189 17.22 -0.30 -2.38
C GLY A 189 17.24 1.23 -2.43
N PHE A 190 17.48 1.90 -1.30
CA PHE A 190 17.70 3.35 -1.26
C PHE A 190 18.95 3.75 -2.07
N PRO A 191 19.04 5.02 -2.54
CA PRO A 191 20.20 5.52 -3.28
C PRO A 191 21.39 5.75 -2.35
N VAL A 192 22.06 4.67 -1.94
CA VAL A 192 23.18 4.71 -1.00
C VAL A 192 24.45 5.26 -1.67
N PRO A 193 25.09 6.31 -1.12
CA PRO A 193 26.39 6.75 -1.59
C PRO A 193 27.45 5.67 -1.31
N ILE A 194 28.27 5.39 -2.32
CA ILE A 194 29.34 4.39 -2.31
C ILE A 194 30.41 4.76 -1.27
#